data_AF-A0A2W2AHY1-F1
#
_entry.id   AF-A0A2W2AHY1-F1
#
_cell.length_a   1.000
_cell.length_b   1.000
_cell.length_c   1.000
_cell.angle_alpha   90.00
_cell.angle_beta   90.00
_cell.angle_gamma   90.00
#
_symmetry.space_group_name_H-M   'P 1'
#
loop_
_entity.id
_entity.type
_entity.pdbx_description
1 polymer ?
#
loop_
_entity_poly.entity_id
_entity_poly.type
_entity_poly.pdbx_seq_one_letter_code
_entity_poly.pdbx_strand_id
1 'polypeptide(L)'
;MPEPKEETPIDEELQKRIKAGRDVSQYTFNGRSFGKGPLVRAVVAQYVLDHQEITYEELKEVFPDDLLKRFGIFQDQKTAKEIAPKGNRYFTKPDQIINVKDKEVVVCSQFTLENLQPFLKVARGLGYDIVES
;
A
#
# COMPACT_ATOMS: atom_id res chain seq x y z
N MET A 1 -32.66 -25.59 8.54
CA MET A 1 -32.34 -24.51 9.51
C MET A 1 -30.87 -24.19 9.32
N PRO A 2 -30.50 -22.90 9.27
CA PRO A 2 -29.32 -22.40 8.59
C PRO A 2 -27.99 -22.81 9.26
N GLU A 3 -26.99 -22.93 8.41
CA GLU A 3 -25.63 -23.45 8.64
C GLU A 3 -24.84 -22.59 9.67
N PRO A 4 -24.01 -23.20 10.52
CA PRO A 4 -23.04 -22.45 11.31
C PRO A 4 -21.91 -21.99 10.39
N LYS A 5 -21.79 -20.67 10.23
CA LYS A 5 -20.78 -20.00 9.40
C LYS A 5 -19.40 -20.19 10.02
N GLU A 6 -18.45 -20.65 9.22
CA GLU A 6 -17.03 -20.73 9.54
C GLU A 6 -16.48 -19.34 9.91
N GLU A 7 -16.23 -19.11 11.20
CA GLU A 7 -15.39 -18.01 11.68
C GLU A 7 -13.92 -18.42 11.54
N THR A 8 -13.19 -17.72 10.68
CA THR A 8 -11.81 -18.01 10.32
C THR A 8 -10.83 -17.73 11.47
N PRO A 9 -9.77 -18.55 11.67
CA PRO A 9 -8.80 -18.49 12.78
C PRO A 9 -7.77 -17.34 12.72
N ILE A 10 -8.10 -16.24 12.04
CA ILE A 10 -7.13 -15.18 11.70
C ILE A 10 -6.95 -14.18 12.87
N ASP A 11 -7.95 -14.04 13.74
CA ASP A 11 -7.97 -13.05 14.82
C ASP A 11 -7.04 -13.39 16.00
N GLU A 12 -6.87 -14.66 16.35
CA GLU A 12 -6.08 -15.05 17.54
C GLU A 12 -4.56 -14.86 17.38
N GLU A 13 -4.02 -15.08 16.17
CA GLU A 13 -2.60 -14.86 15.87
C GLU A 13 -2.26 -13.36 15.93
N LEU A 14 -3.22 -12.51 15.60
CA LEU A 14 -3.09 -11.05 15.64
C LEU A 14 -2.97 -10.54 17.09
N GLN A 15 -3.87 -11.03 17.96
CA GLN A 15 -3.91 -10.69 19.38
C GLN A 15 -2.61 -11.05 20.11
N LYS A 16 -1.94 -12.13 19.69
CA LYS A 16 -0.66 -12.56 20.28
C LYS A 16 0.52 -11.64 19.93
N ARG A 17 0.48 -10.96 18.78
CA ARG A 17 1.54 -10.03 18.33
C ARG A 17 1.45 -8.64 18.96
N ILE A 18 0.26 -8.22 19.40
CA ILE A 18 0.03 -6.93 20.09
C ILE A 18 0.76 -6.86 21.45
N LYS A 19 1.04 -8.02 22.08
CA LYS A 19 1.68 -8.11 23.40
C LYS A 19 3.16 -7.73 23.45
N ALA A 20 3.77 -7.34 22.33
CA ALA A 20 5.20 -7.07 22.21
C ALA A 20 5.53 -5.65 21.72
N GLY A 21 4.88 -4.61 22.28
CA GLY A 21 5.36 -3.21 22.27
C GLY A 21 5.83 -2.62 20.92
N ARG A 22 5.41 -3.22 19.82
CA ARG A 22 5.67 -2.79 18.45
C ARG A 22 4.37 -2.21 17.96
N ASP A 23 4.38 -0.97 17.51
CA ASP A 23 3.24 -0.33 16.85
C ASP A 23 2.82 -1.14 15.60
N VAL A 24 1.99 -2.15 15.80
CA VAL A 24 1.44 -3.01 14.76
C VAL A 24 0.25 -2.33 14.08
N SER A 25 0.21 -0.99 13.99
CA SER A 25 -0.94 -0.26 13.43
C SER A 25 -1.30 -0.85 12.08
N GLN A 26 -2.48 -1.47 12.02
CA GLN A 26 -3.01 -2.11 10.83
C GLN A 26 -4.06 -1.20 10.22
N TYR A 27 -4.24 -1.34 8.92
CA TYR A 27 -5.19 -0.56 8.16
C TYR A 27 -6.10 -1.51 7.41
N THR A 28 -7.38 -1.45 7.72
CA THR A 28 -8.39 -2.21 7.02
C THR A 28 -8.85 -1.41 5.81
N PHE A 29 -8.64 -1.99 4.63
CA PHE A 29 -9.04 -1.45 3.34
C PHE A 29 -9.78 -2.51 2.55
N ASN A 30 -11.00 -2.18 2.08
CA ASN A 30 -11.84 -3.07 1.31
C ASN A 30 -12.07 -4.45 1.99
N GLY A 31 -12.32 -4.43 3.30
CA GLY A 31 -12.51 -5.63 4.12
C GLY A 31 -11.27 -6.48 4.37
N ARG A 32 -10.07 -6.02 3.97
CA ARG A 32 -8.79 -6.69 4.19
C ARG A 32 -7.86 -5.85 5.05
N SER A 33 -7.25 -6.46 6.06
CA SER A 33 -6.26 -5.82 6.92
C SER A 33 -4.88 -5.83 6.26
N PHE A 34 -4.33 -4.64 6.07
CA PHE A 34 -3.02 -4.41 5.49
C PHE A 34 -2.11 -3.69 6.47
N GLY A 35 -0.81 -3.98 6.39
CA GLY A 35 0.19 -3.11 7.02
C GLY A 35 0.34 -1.80 6.24
N LYS A 36 1.13 -0.87 6.79
CA LYS A 36 1.42 0.46 6.22
C LYS A 36 1.81 0.41 4.73
N GLY A 37 2.86 -0.34 4.38
CA GLY A 37 3.31 -0.48 2.99
C GLY A 37 2.35 -1.26 2.08
N PRO A 38 1.86 -2.46 2.50
CA PRO A 38 0.88 -3.22 1.72
C PRO A 38 -0.41 -2.47 1.42
N LEU A 39 -0.87 -1.61 2.35
CA LEU A 39 -2.05 -0.76 2.17
C LEU A 39 -1.84 0.21 1.01
N VAL A 40 -0.72 0.93 1.01
CA VAL A 40 -0.37 1.88 -0.06
C VAL A 40 -0.40 1.16 -1.40
N ARG A 41 0.21 -0.02 -1.48
CA ARG A 41 0.18 -0.85 -2.69
C ARG A 41 -1.25 -1.22 -3.07
N ALA A 42 -2.08 -1.65 -2.12
CA ALA A 42 -3.44 -2.07 -2.38
C ALA A 42 -4.30 -0.92 -2.92
N VAL A 43 -4.16 0.29 -2.36
CA VAL A 43 -4.86 1.50 -2.82
C VAL A 43 -4.39 1.90 -4.22
N VAL A 44 -3.08 1.97 -4.45
CA VAL A 44 -2.54 2.32 -5.78
C VAL A 44 -2.94 1.27 -6.81
N ALA A 45 -2.87 -0.02 -6.47
CA ALA A 45 -3.27 -1.09 -7.37
C ALA A 45 -4.78 -1.05 -7.68
N GLN A 46 -5.63 -0.77 -6.69
CA GLN A 46 -7.05 -0.55 -6.92
C GLN A 46 -7.30 0.65 -7.83
N TYR A 47 -6.59 1.76 -7.63
CA TYR A 47 -6.73 2.95 -8.46
C TYR A 47 -6.31 2.70 -9.92
N VAL A 48 -5.22 1.97 -10.13
CA VAL A 48 -4.80 1.56 -11.49
C VAL A 48 -5.74 0.53 -12.10
N LEU A 49 -6.38 -0.33 -11.30
CA LEU A 49 -7.41 -1.25 -11.80
C LEU A 49 -8.68 -0.52 -12.24
N ASP A 50 -9.10 0.51 -11.48
CA ASP A 50 -10.25 1.35 -11.82
C ASP A 50 -9.95 2.25 -13.04
N HIS A 51 -8.72 2.77 -13.09
CA HIS A 51 -8.20 3.59 -14.19
C HIS A 51 -7.11 2.84 -14.96
N GLN A 52 -7.49 1.78 -15.67
CA GLN A 52 -6.53 0.93 -16.40
C GLN A 52 -5.74 1.68 -17.50
N GLU A 53 -6.20 2.86 -17.90
CA GLU A 53 -5.51 3.73 -18.85
C GLU A 53 -4.62 4.80 -18.21
N ILE A 54 -4.48 4.80 -16.88
CA ILE A 54 -3.69 5.81 -16.18
C ILE A 54 -2.22 5.72 -16.55
N THR A 55 -1.59 6.88 -16.75
CA THR A 55 -0.16 7.00 -16.98
C THR A 55 0.58 7.20 -15.65
N TYR A 56 1.89 6.96 -15.66
CA TYR A 56 2.72 7.20 -14.48
C TYR A 56 2.68 8.66 -14.00
N GLU A 57 2.54 9.60 -14.92
CA GLU A 57 2.45 11.03 -14.63
C GLU A 57 1.15 11.35 -13.87
N GLU A 58 0.01 10.89 -14.37
CA GLU A 58 -1.27 11.07 -13.68
C GLU A 58 -1.29 10.39 -12.31
N LEU A 59 -0.69 9.20 -12.20
CA LEU A 59 -0.56 8.54 -10.90
C LEU A 59 0.30 9.37 -9.93
N LYS A 60 1.33 10.07 -10.42
CA LYS A 60 2.14 11.00 -9.63
C LYS A 60 1.42 12.28 -9.25
N GLU A 61 0.51 12.77 -10.08
CA GLU A 61 -0.32 13.91 -9.72
C GLU A 61 -1.26 13.59 -8.56
N VAL A 62 -1.81 12.37 -8.56
CA VAL A 62 -2.66 11.88 -7.47
C VAL A 62 -1.84 11.59 -6.22
N PHE A 63 -0.73 10.90 -6.38
CA PHE A 63 0.12 10.43 -5.28
C PHE A 63 1.55 10.98 -5.44
N PRO A 64 1.80 12.25 -5.08
CA PRO A 64 3.10 12.87 -5.32
C PRO A 64 4.21 12.24 -4.47
N ASP A 65 5.42 12.16 -5.04
CA ASP A 65 6.63 11.71 -4.34
C ASP A 65 6.96 12.59 -3.12
N ASP A 66 6.45 13.82 -3.09
CA ASP A 66 6.68 14.79 -2.02
C ASP A 66 6.12 14.32 -0.66
N LEU A 67 5.12 13.42 -0.70
CA LEU A 67 4.62 12.71 0.48
C LEU A 67 5.72 11.88 1.17
N LEU A 68 6.74 11.48 0.41
CA LEU A 68 7.84 10.66 0.87
C LEU A 68 9.15 11.17 0.26
N LYS A 69 9.53 12.41 0.58
CA LYS A 69 10.67 13.18 0.02
C LYS A 69 11.99 12.42 -0.20
N ARG A 70 12.23 11.33 0.53
CA ARG A 70 13.47 10.56 0.46
C ARG A 70 13.46 9.43 -0.58
N PHE A 71 12.31 8.84 -0.87
CA PHE A 71 12.20 7.63 -1.73
C PHE A 71 10.99 7.64 -2.68
N GLY A 72 10.02 8.53 -2.48
CA GLY A 72 8.73 8.49 -3.18
C GLY A 72 7.82 7.39 -2.65
N ILE A 73 6.51 7.52 -2.93
CA ILE A 73 5.51 6.51 -2.56
C ILE A 73 5.64 5.28 -3.49
N PHE A 74 5.87 5.55 -4.76
CA PHE A 74 6.13 4.57 -5.78
C PHE A 74 7.13 5.14 -6.78
N GLN A 75 7.83 4.25 -7.45
CA GLN A 75 8.85 4.59 -8.43
C GLN A 75 8.80 3.61 -9.58
N ASP A 76 9.35 3.99 -10.72
CA ASP A 76 9.53 3.07 -11.83
C ASP A 76 10.48 1.95 -11.41
N GLN A 77 10.31 0.75 -11.96
CA GLN A 77 11.20 -0.36 -11.64
C GLN A 77 12.69 -0.03 -11.90
N LYS A 78 12.98 0.77 -12.94
CA LYS A 78 14.34 1.26 -13.25
C LYS A 78 14.83 2.26 -12.21
N THR A 79 14.07 3.32 -11.96
CA THR A 79 14.38 4.38 -10.99
C THR A 79 14.55 3.81 -9.57
N ALA A 80 13.69 2.88 -9.17
CA ALA A 80 13.77 2.22 -7.88
C ALA A 80 15.05 1.40 -7.70
N LYS A 81 15.54 0.73 -8.76
CA LYS A 81 16.83 0.04 -8.75
C LYS A 81 18.00 1.02 -8.62
N GLU A 82 17.91 2.20 -9.23
CA GLU A 82 18.95 3.24 -9.10
C GLU A 82 18.95 3.89 -7.71
N ILE A 83 17.78 4.23 -7.17
CA ILE A 83 17.63 4.88 -5.85
C ILE A 83 17.97 3.89 -4.72
N ALA A 84 17.52 2.64 -4.84
CA ALA A 84 17.80 1.58 -3.87
C ALA A 84 18.46 0.38 -4.56
N PRO A 85 19.77 0.46 -4.84
CA PRO A 85 20.50 -0.63 -5.50
C PRO A 85 20.48 -1.94 -4.69
N LYS A 86 20.24 -1.86 -3.38
CA LYS A 86 20.08 -3.02 -2.49
C LYS A 86 18.68 -3.67 -2.56
N GLY A 87 17.71 -3.11 -3.28
CA GLY A 87 16.39 -3.69 -3.51
C GLY A 87 15.45 -3.82 -2.29
N ASN A 88 15.94 -3.67 -1.07
CA ASN A 88 15.19 -3.95 0.16
C ASN A 88 14.18 -2.89 0.59
N ARG A 89 13.95 -1.84 -0.21
CA ARG A 89 13.06 -0.72 0.15
C ARG A 89 11.79 -0.65 -0.68
N TYR A 90 11.71 -1.37 -1.79
CA TYR A 90 10.55 -1.39 -2.68
C TYR A 90 10.02 -2.79 -2.87
N PHE A 91 8.73 -2.89 -3.18
CA PHE A 91 8.08 -4.13 -3.56
C PHE A 91 8.45 -4.47 -5.01
N THR A 92 9.55 -5.19 -5.19
CA THR A 92 10.07 -5.63 -6.50
C THR A 92 9.59 -7.01 -6.92
N LYS A 93 8.71 -7.64 -6.13
CA LYS A 93 8.14 -8.95 -6.47
C LYS A 93 7.19 -8.80 -7.65
N PRO A 94 7.15 -9.75 -8.61
CA PRO A 94 6.29 -9.66 -9.80
C PRO A 94 4.80 -9.53 -9.45
N ASP A 95 4.35 -10.19 -8.38
CA ASP A 95 2.98 -10.09 -7.84
C ASP A 95 2.65 -8.71 -7.23
N GLN A 96 3.67 -7.89 -7.01
CA GLN A 96 3.58 -6.59 -6.36
C GLN A 96 3.88 -5.41 -7.27
N ILE A 97 4.35 -5.67 -8.48
CA ILE A 97 4.54 -4.67 -9.53
C ILE A 97 3.16 -4.24 -10.03
N ILE A 98 2.96 -2.93 -10.09
CA ILE A 98 1.76 -2.32 -10.63
C ILE A 98 2.07 -1.93 -12.07
N ASN A 99 1.35 -2.52 -13.02
CA ASN A 99 1.50 -2.21 -14.44
C ASN A 99 0.58 -1.03 -14.78
N VAL A 100 1.16 0.12 -15.10
CA VAL A 100 0.41 1.24 -15.70
C VAL A 100 0.58 1.21 -17.22
N LYS A 101 -0.21 2.02 -17.94
CA LYS A 101 -0.21 2.04 -19.41
C LYS A 101 1.17 2.26 -20.03
N ASP A 102 2.00 3.06 -19.37
CA ASP A 102 3.31 3.48 -19.87
C ASP A 102 4.46 2.56 -19.42
N LYS A 103 4.38 2.01 -18.19
CA LYS A 103 5.49 1.29 -17.55
C LYS A 103 5.12 0.54 -16.26
N GLU A 104 6.07 -0.22 -15.76
CA GLU A 104 5.99 -0.96 -14.50
C GLU A 104 6.42 -0.09 -13.30
N VAL A 105 5.53 -0.03 -12.30
CA VAL A 105 5.68 0.78 -11.10
C VAL A 105 5.82 -0.12 -9.88
N VAL A 106 6.77 0.22 -9.01
CA VAL A 106 7.00 -0.46 -7.72
C VAL A 106 6.72 0.49 -6.57
N VAL A 107 6.02 -0.01 -5.56
CA VAL A 107 5.64 0.77 -4.37
C VAL A 107 6.69 0.60 -3.28
N CYS A 108 6.98 1.66 -2.52
CA CYS A 108 7.88 1.58 -1.38
C CYS A 108 7.27 0.70 -0.28
N SER A 109 8.06 -0.18 0.33
CA SER A 109 7.57 -1.01 1.44
C SER A 109 7.76 -0.34 2.80
N GLN A 110 8.62 0.69 2.87
CA GLN A 110 8.98 1.39 4.10
C GLN A 110 8.14 2.66 4.29
N PHE A 111 6.99 2.50 4.94
CA PHE A 111 6.15 3.61 5.38
C PHE A 111 6.19 3.76 6.90
N THR A 112 6.49 4.98 7.37
CA THR A 112 6.28 5.39 8.75
C THR A 112 4.87 5.97 8.90
N LEU A 113 4.37 6.06 10.14
CA LEU A 113 3.06 6.67 10.42
C LEU A 113 2.97 8.11 9.88
N GLU A 114 4.03 8.89 10.07
CA GLU A 114 4.13 10.28 9.63
C GLU A 114 3.98 10.42 8.10
N ASN A 115 4.62 9.53 7.34
CA ASN A 115 4.56 9.56 5.87
C ASN A 115 3.28 8.93 5.33
N LEU A 116 2.65 8.05 6.10
CA LEU A 116 1.41 7.39 5.70
C LEU A 116 0.19 8.29 5.89
N GLN A 117 0.14 9.11 6.94
CA GLN A 117 -0.98 10.03 7.18
C GLN A 117 -1.38 10.88 5.97
N PRO A 118 -0.47 11.58 5.28
CA PRO A 118 -0.86 12.40 4.14
C PRO A 118 -1.28 11.55 2.94
N PHE A 119 -0.73 10.33 2.79
CA PHE A 119 -1.23 9.37 1.80
C PHE A 119 -2.66 8.91 2.10
N LEU A 120 -2.98 8.58 3.35
CA LEU A 120 -4.34 8.21 3.77
C LEU A 120 -5.34 9.32 3.49
N LYS A 121 -4.94 10.58 3.67
CA LYS A 121 -5.78 11.73 3.39
C LYS A 121 -6.12 11.83 1.90
N VAL A 122 -5.12 11.64 1.03
CA VAL A 122 -5.33 11.56 -0.43
C VAL A 122 -6.24 10.38 -0.78
N ALA A 123 -5.94 9.20 -0.27
CA ALA A 123 -6.72 7.99 -0.54
C ALA A 123 -8.20 8.14 -0.11
N ARG A 124 -8.46 8.67 1.09
CA ARG A 124 -9.82 8.99 1.53
C ARG A 124 -10.49 10.04 0.65
N GLY A 125 -9.74 11.03 0.15
CA GLY A 125 -10.23 12.01 -0.82
C GLY A 125 -10.62 11.41 -2.18
N LEU A 126 -9.97 10.31 -2.58
CA LEU A 126 -10.33 9.52 -3.77
C LEU A 126 -11.56 8.62 -3.55
N GLY A 127 -12.13 8.59 -2.33
CA GLY A 127 -13.28 7.75 -1.99
C GLY A 127 -12.92 6.38 -1.43
N TYR A 128 -11.66 6.16 -1.03
CA TYR A 128 -11.26 4.90 -0.39
C TYR A 128 -11.51 4.92 1.12
N ASP A 129 -12.37 4.01 1.59
CA ASP A 129 -12.59 3.76 3.01
C ASP A 129 -11.43 2.97 3.62
N ILE A 130 -10.56 3.70 4.33
CA ILE A 130 -9.43 3.13 5.07
C ILE A 130 -9.63 3.38 6.56
N VAL A 131 -9.82 2.30 7.30
CA VAL A 131 -9.96 2.30 8.75
C VAL A 131 -8.64 1.89 9.38
N GLU A 132 -8.15 2.68 10.33
CA GLU A 132 -7.00 2.29 11.16
C GLU A 132 -7.48 1.47 12.37
N SER A 133 -6.78 0.40 12.72
CA SER A 133 -7.05 -0.48 13.87
C SER A 133 -5.79 -0.72 14.70
#